data_AF-A0A318JZU1-F1
#
_entry.id   AF-A0A318JZU1-F1
#
_cell.length_a   1.000
_cell.length_b   1.000
_cell.length_c   1.000
_cell.angle_alpha   90.00
_cell.angle_beta   90.00
_cell.angle_gamma   90.00
#
_symmetry.space_group_name_H-M   'P 1'
#
loop_
_entity.id
_entity.type
_entity.pdbx_description
1 polymer ?
#
loop_
_entity_poly.entity_id
_entity_poly.type
_entity_poly.pdbx_seq_one_letter_code
_entity_poly.pdbx_strand_id
1 'polypeptide(L)'
;MRPLSSFGPVLGALTLALLLAACHAQPQHTLPDVSAVQAKLAFTCAYEQDRLPPLNPEAEQLFRYGRWLWRGNIVAPKATVYADTARYYRIAAAYGHYKANFNLQNLY
;
A
#
# COMPACT_ATOMS: atom_id res chain seq x y z
N MET A 1 40.57 49.61 24.98
CA MET A 1 39.24 49.13 24.56
C MET A 1 39.42 48.32 23.29
N ARG A 2 39.35 46.98 23.36
CA ARG A 2 39.45 46.09 22.18
C ARG A 2 38.07 45.95 21.56
N PRO A 3 37.90 46.10 20.23
CA PRO A 3 36.57 46.11 19.64
C PRO A 3 35.99 44.68 19.63
N LEU A 4 34.69 44.56 19.96
CA LEU A 4 33.92 43.31 19.91
C LEU A 4 33.73 42.75 18.48
N SER A 5 34.38 43.32 17.45
CA SER A 5 34.16 42.95 16.04
C SER A 5 34.93 41.71 15.57
N SER A 6 35.78 41.10 16.41
CA SER A 6 36.69 40.01 15.98
C SER A 6 36.12 38.58 16.09
N PHE A 7 34.94 38.38 16.69
CA PHE A 7 34.41 37.03 16.97
C PHE A 7 33.33 36.55 15.99
N GLY A 8 32.78 37.45 15.16
CA GLY A 8 31.76 37.13 14.15
C GLY A 8 32.12 36.03 13.16
N PRO A 9 33.33 36.00 12.56
CA PRO A 9 33.65 34.98 11.56
C PRO A 9 33.89 33.59 12.18
N VAL A 10 34.41 33.54 13.42
CA VAL A 10 34.66 32.27 14.13
C VAL A 10 33.36 31.63 14.58
N LEU A 11 32.43 32.42 15.11
CA LEU A 11 31.11 31.92 15.53
C LEU A 11 30.29 31.44 14.31
N GLY A 12 30.34 32.19 13.20
CA GLY A 12 29.68 31.81 11.95
C GLY A 12 30.25 30.52 11.33
N ALA A 13 31.58 30.35 11.36
CA ALA A 13 32.23 29.12 10.92
C ALA A 13 31.86 27.91 11.80
N LEU A 14 31.78 28.11 13.12
CA LEU A 14 31.39 27.05 14.06
C LEU A 14 29.94 26.60 13.85
N THR A 15 29.02 27.55 13.64
CA THR A 15 27.60 27.25 13.36
C THR A 15 27.43 26.53 12.03
N LEU A 16 28.20 26.90 11.00
CA LEU A 16 28.15 26.23 9.69
C LEU A 16 28.72 24.80 9.77
N ALA A 17 29.78 24.58 10.54
CA ALA A 17 30.35 23.25 10.77
C ALA A 17 29.38 22.34 11.54
N LEU A 18 28.68 22.87 12.55
CA LEU A 18 27.65 22.13 13.30
C LEU A 18 26.44 21.76 12.43
N LEU A 19 26.04 22.63 11.50
CA LEU A 19 24.95 22.35 10.54
C LEU A 19 25.34 21.27 9.52
N LEU A 20 26.61 21.21 9.10
CA LEU A 20 27.11 20.19 8.17
C LEU A 20 27.26 18.79 8.80
N ALA A 21 27.53 18.72 10.12
CA ALA A 21 27.67 17.45 10.84
C ALA A 21 26.33 16.75 11.14
N ALA A 22 25.19 17.45 11.00
CA ALA A 22 23.86 16.88 11.23
C ALA A 22 23.31 16.06 10.05
N CYS A 23 24.02 16.03 8.92
CA CYS A 23 23.61 15.26 7.75
C CYS A 23 23.97 13.77 7.88
N HIS A 24 22.94 12.98 8.20
CA HIS A 24 22.70 11.64 7.66
C HIS A 24 23.42 10.43 8.30
N ALA A 25 23.22 10.22 9.60
CA ALA A 25 23.22 8.86 10.14
C ALA A 25 21.81 8.26 9.96
N GLN A 26 21.53 7.66 8.80
CA GLN A 26 20.35 6.81 8.68
C GLN A 26 20.60 5.53 9.49
N PRO A 27 19.64 5.06 10.29
CA PRO A 27 19.72 3.71 10.82
C PRO A 27 19.82 2.75 9.64
N GLN A 28 20.97 2.09 9.48
CA GLN A 28 21.12 1.04 8.49
C GLN A 28 20.21 -0.11 8.94
N HIS A 29 19.09 -0.29 8.25
CA HIS A 29 18.32 -1.51 8.37
C HIS A 29 19.17 -2.64 7.81
N THR A 30 19.79 -3.41 8.71
CA THR A 30 20.51 -4.63 8.34
C THR A 30 19.48 -5.62 7.80
N LEU A 31 19.45 -5.78 6.48
CA LEU A 31 18.65 -6.83 5.86
C LEU A 31 19.32 -8.18 6.17
N PRO A 32 18.53 -9.23 6.47
CA PRO A 32 19.08 -10.55 6.67
C PRO A 32 19.79 -11.04 5.40
N ASP A 33 20.83 -11.84 5.58
CA ASP A 33 21.54 -12.49 4.48
C ASP A 33 20.55 -13.28 3.60
N VAL A 34 20.68 -13.13 2.28
CA VAL A 34 19.77 -13.72 1.29
C VAL A 34 19.78 -15.25 1.39
N SER A 35 20.89 -15.84 1.84
CA SER A 35 21.01 -17.29 2.08
C SER A 35 20.06 -17.77 3.20
N ALA A 36 19.94 -16.98 4.28
CA ALA A 36 19.03 -17.25 5.39
C ALA A 36 17.56 -17.05 5.02
N VAL A 37 17.30 -16.18 4.06
CA VAL A 37 15.98 -15.99 3.45
C VAL A 37 15.63 -17.23 2.61
N GLN A 38 16.49 -17.63 1.67
CA GLN A 38 16.30 -18.74 0.72
C GLN A 38 15.96 -20.09 1.38
N ALA A 39 16.57 -20.41 2.53
CA ALA A 39 16.30 -21.64 3.27
C ALA A 39 14.82 -21.80 3.69
N LYS A 40 14.03 -20.72 3.70
CA LYS A 40 12.60 -20.71 4.09
C LYS A 40 11.63 -20.50 2.92
N LEU A 41 12.08 -20.45 1.66
CA LEU A 41 11.21 -20.24 0.50
C LEU A 41 10.73 -21.51 -0.20
N ALA A 42 10.94 -22.70 0.37
CA ALA A 42 10.38 -23.91 -0.24
C ALA A 42 8.85 -23.87 -0.21
N PHE A 43 8.21 -23.58 -1.35
CA PHE A 43 6.78 -23.72 -1.56
C PHE A 43 6.52 -24.91 -2.49
N THR A 44 5.38 -25.57 -2.31
CA THR A 44 4.92 -26.61 -3.22
C THR A 44 3.86 -26.02 -4.15
N CYS A 45 3.92 -26.38 -5.43
CA CYS A 45 2.86 -26.01 -6.36
C CYS A 45 1.55 -26.62 -5.86
N ALA A 46 0.52 -25.79 -5.73
CA ALA A 46 -0.81 -26.19 -5.32
C ALA A 46 -1.83 -25.43 -6.17
N TYR A 47 -2.99 -26.06 -6.42
CA TYR A 47 -4.06 -25.37 -7.12
C TYR A 47 -4.75 -24.39 -6.18
N GLU A 48 -4.88 -23.13 -6.58
CA GLU A 48 -5.47 -22.08 -5.74
C GLU A 48 -6.90 -22.43 -5.33
N GLN A 49 -7.70 -23.00 -6.25
CA GLN A 49 -9.10 -23.32 -5.99
C GLN A 49 -9.28 -24.26 -4.78
N ASP A 50 -8.30 -25.12 -4.50
CA ASP A 50 -8.32 -26.05 -3.37
C ASP A 50 -8.06 -25.36 -2.02
N ARG A 51 -7.67 -24.08 -2.04
CA ARG A 51 -7.32 -23.27 -0.86
C ARG A 51 -8.29 -22.13 -0.60
N LEU A 52 -9.28 -21.91 -1.47
CA LEU A 52 -10.23 -20.83 -1.34
C LEU A 52 -11.39 -21.20 -0.40
N PRO A 53 -11.84 -20.27 0.46
CA PRO A 53 -13.03 -20.52 1.28
C PRO A 53 -14.28 -20.60 0.39
N PRO A 54 -15.33 -21.33 0.81
CA PRO A 54 -16.61 -21.35 0.11
C PRO A 54 -17.24 -19.95 0.12
N LEU A 55 -17.94 -19.61 -0.96
CA LEU A 55 -18.64 -18.33 -1.09
C LEU A 55 -20.11 -18.48 -0.72
N ASN A 56 -20.62 -17.50 0.04
CA ASN A 56 -22.05 -17.37 0.28
C ASN A 56 -22.78 -17.07 -1.06
N PRO A 57 -23.83 -17.83 -1.42
CA PRO A 57 -24.53 -17.67 -2.71
C PRO A 57 -25.17 -16.29 -2.90
N GLU A 58 -25.72 -15.70 -1.83
CA GLU A 58 -26.35 -14.38 -1.88
C GLU A 58 -25.29 -13.27 -2.08
N ALA A 59 -24.16 -13.37 -1.40
CA ALA A 59 -23.02 -12.47 -1.58
C ALA A 59 -22.42 -12.58 -2.99
N GLU A 60 -22.37 -13.77 -3.55
CA GLU A 60 -21.94 -14.01 -4.93
C GLU A 60 -22.91 -13.39 -5.95
N GLN A 61 -24.23 -13.36 -5.69
CA GLN A 61 -25.18 -12.60 -6.53
C GLN A 61 -24.89 -11.09 -6.50
N LEU A 62 -24.65 -10.52 -5.32
CA LEU A 62 -24.29 -9.10 -5.17
C LEU A 62 -22.99 -8.78 -5.92
N PHE A 63 -21.97 -9.64 -5.78
CA PHE A 63 -20.71 -9.49 -6.50
C PHE A 63 -20.91 -9.50 -8.03
N ARG A 64 -21.71 -10.44 -8.56
CA ARG A 64 -22.01 -10.49 -9.99
C ARG A 64 -22.72 -9.24 -10.48
N TYR A 65 -23.66 -8.70 -9.71
CA TYR A 65 -24.35 -7.47 -10.10
C TYR A 65 -23.42 -6.26 -10.10
N GLY A 66 -22.59 -6.10 -9.06
CA GLY A 66 -21.55 -5.05 -9.02
C GLY A 66 -20.59 -5.15 -10.22
N ARG A 67 -20.17 -6.37 -10.58
CA ARG A 67 -19.33 -6.61 -11.76
C ARG A 67 -20.04 -6.21 -13.06
N TRP A 68 -21.33 -6.53 -13.19
CA TRP A 68 -22.11 -6.16 -14.38
C TRP A 68 -22.17 -4.64 -14.56
N LEU A 69 -22.42 -3.89 -13.48
CA LEU A 69 -22.39 -2.41 -13.49
C LEU A 69 -21.03 -1.89 -13.97
N TRP A 70 -19.93 -2.36 -13.37
CA TRP A 70 -18.58 -1.94 -13.74
C TRP A 70 -18.26 -2.25 -15.21
N ARG A 71 -18.60 -3.45 -15.69
CA ARG A 71 -18.38 -3.85 -17.08
C ARG A 71 -19.16 -2.97 -18.06
N GLY A 72 -20.40 -2.61 -17.71
CA GLY A 72 -21.21 -1.68 -18.49
C GLY A 72 -20.62 -0.27 -18.56
N ASN A 73 -19.77 0.10 -17.61
CA ASN A 73 -19.15 1.42 -17.52
C ASN A 73 -17.85 1.56 -18.33
N ILE A 74 -17.33 0.48 -18.95
CA ILE A 74 -16.04 0.51 -19.66
C ILE A 74 -16.11 1.39 -20.92
N VAL A 75 -17.20 1.32 -21.67
CA VAL A 75 -17.34 2.01 -22.97
C VAL A 75 -17.70 3.48 -22.80
N ALA A 76 -18.60 3.78 -21.84
CA ALA A 76 -19.07 5.13 -21.56
C ALA A 76 -19.00 5.40 -20.05
N PRO A 77 -17.82 5.79 -19.53
CA PRO A 77 -17.61 5.92 -18.09
C PRO A 77 -18.49 7.00 -17.46
N LYS A 78 -19.18 6.61 -16.39
CA LYS A 78 -19.91 7.49 -15.48
C LYS A 78 -19.34 7.34 -14.08
N ALA A 79 -18.98 8.47 -13.46
CA ALA A 79 -18.40 8.48 -12.12
C ALA A 79 -19.33 7.84 -11.06
N THR A 80 -20.65 7.98 -11.22
CA THR A 80 -21.64 7.42 -10.29
C THR A 80 -21.60 5.89 -10.23
N VAL A 81 -21.25 5.22 -11.34
CA VAL A 81 -21.25 3.75 -11.43
C VAL A 81 -20.15 3.14 -10.55
N TYR A 82 -19.05 3.85 -10.30
CA TYR A 82 -18.02 3.39 -9.38
C TYR A 82 -18.55 3.33 -7.95
N ALA A 83 -19.30 4.35 -7.51
CA ALA A 83 -19.92 4.36 -6.18
C ALA A 83 -20.97 3.25 -6.04
N ASP A 84 -21.78 3.03 -7.07
CA ASP A 84 -22.78 1.96 -7.10
C ASP A 84 -22.11 0.58 -7.06
N THR A 85 -21.08 0.36 -7.87
CA THR A 85 -20.27 -0.87 -7.86
C THR A 85 -19.66 -1.12 -6.47
N ALA A 86 -19.08 -0.08 -5.86
CA ALA A 86 -18.45 -0.16 -4.54
C ALA A 86 -19.46 -0.60 -3.47
N ARG A 87 -20.72 -0.16 -3.56
CA ARG A 87 -21.77 -0.56 -2.62
C ARG A 87 -21.99 -2.08 -2.64
N TYR A 88 -22.12 -2.69 -3.81
CA TYR A 88 -22.32 -4.14 -3.92
C TYR A 88 -21.08 -4.92 -3.47
N TYR A 89 -19.88 -4.46 -3.85
CA TYR A 89 -18.64 -5.11 -3.43
C TYR A 89 -18.40 -5.02 -1.93
N ARG A 90 -18.71 -3.90 -1.27
CA ARG A 90 -18.60 -3.76 0.20
C ARG A 90 -19.48 -4.76 0.93
N ILE A 91 -20.73 -4.93 0.49
CA ILE A 91 -21.64 -5.89 1.12
C ILE A 91 -21.10 -7.31 0.90
N ALA A 92 -20.79 -7.70 -0.35
CA ALA A 92 -20.26 -9.03 -0.62
C ALA A 92 -18.96 -9.31 0.16
N ALA A 93 -18.04 -8.35 0.23
CA ALA A 93 -16.79 -8.46 1.00
C ALA A 93 -17.04 -8.63 2.50
N ALA A 94 -18.04 -7.94 3.07
CA ALA A 94 -18.44 -8.11 4.47
C ALA A 94 -18.93 -9.52 4.79
N TYR A 95 -19.46 -10.24 3.79
CA TYR A 95 -19.82 -11.67 3.88
C TYR A 95 -18.67 -12.62 3.48
N GLY A 96 -17.41 -12.14 3.48
CA GLY A 96 -16.24 -12.97 3.20
C GLY A 96 -15.96 -13.23 1.72
N HIS A 97 -16.60 -12.50 0.80
CA HIS A 97 -16.43 -12.72 -0.63
C HIS A 97 -15.08 -12.20 -1.15
N TYR A 98 -14.08 -13.08 -1.23
CA TYR A 98 -12.69 -12.70 -1.55
C TYR A 98 -12.53 -11.95 -2.88
N LYS A 99 -13.27 -12.33 -3.94
CA LYS A 99 -13.22 -11.60 -5.24
C LYS A 99 -13.80 -10.19 -5.14
N ALA A 100 -14.81 -9.98 -4.30
CA ALA A 100 -15.42 -8.68 -4.11
C ALA A 100 -14.48 -7.77 -3.31
N ASN A 101 -13.85 -8.33 -2.27
CA ASN A 101 -12.84 -7.62 -1.48
C ASN A 101 -11.64 -7.20 -2.35
N PHE A 102 -11.13 -8.10 -3.20
CA PHE A 102 -10.05 -7.79 -4.13
C PHE A 102 -10.46 -6.71 -5.13
N ASN A 103 -11.63 -6.83 -5.75
CA ASN A 103 -12.09 -5.83 -6.72
C ASN A 103 -12.38 -4.47 -6.08
N LEU A 104 -12.87 -4.44 -4.83
CA LEU A 104 -13.10 -3.19 -4.10
C LEU A 104 -11.81 -2.41 -3.85
N GLN A 105 -10.71 -3.11 -3.51
CA GLN A 105 -9.40 -2.50 -3.30
C GLN A 105 -8.81 -1.90 -4.59
N ASN A 106 -9.25 -2.38 -5.76
CA ASN A 106 -8.76 -1.95 -7.07
C ASN A 106 -9.80 -1.13 -7.86
N LEU A 107 -10.82 -0.58 -7.19
CA LEU A 107 -11.98 0.01 -7.87
C LEU A 107 -11.75 1.42 -8.44
N TYR A 108 -10.60 2.05 -8.17
CA TYR A 108 -10.31 3.45 -8.52
C TYR A 108 -8.97 3.59 -9.26
#